data_AF-A0A9Q1CDT3-F1
#
_entry.id   AF-A0A9Q1CDT3-F1
#
_cell.length_a   1.000
_cell.length_b   1.000
_cell.length_c   1.000
_cell.angle_alpha   90.00
_cell.angle_beta   90.00
_cell.angle_gamma   90.00
#
_symmetry.space_group_name_H-M   'P 1'
#
loop_
_entity.id
_entity.type
_entity.pdbx_description
1 polymer ?
#
loop_
_entity_poly.entity_id
_entity_poly.type
_entity_poly.pdbx_seq_one_letter_code
_entity_poly.pdbx_strand_id
1 'polypeptide(L)'
;MKSNLDNPLSKNNRNTCNIENTAKSSVSQSHNQSFQNVNDPTSNDLLPISDCASETLQEIQTDIKTQHQECKINFYKNIFEGPTYVCSCCHQTWFRHSVHQVTNLRLTKEASELFRKCSTDLKSVEQLEWVCRTCITDIRKGQVLRISVANKVSFPNKQDVLNLYDLEERLLSPRIPFMQIRELPTGGQFSIKGSVVNVPVDVMPIVTALPRQLTAMHTIPVALKKRLSFSSSV
;
A
#
# COMPACT_ATOMS: atom_id res chain seq x y z
N MET A 1 -22.45 -47.68 9.15
CA MET A 1 -21.28 -47.82 8.27
C MET A 1 -20.64 -46.45 8.13
N LYS A 2 -19.62 -46.18 8.94
CA LYS A 2 -18.74 -45.01 8.84
C LYS A 2 -17.54 -45.46 8.02
N SER A 3 -17.19 -44.75 6.96
CA SER A 3 -15.91 -44.90 6.27
C SER A 3 -15.12 -43.62 6.47
N ASN A 4 -14.23 -43.66 7.46
CA ASN A 4 -13.08 -42.79 7.59
C ASN A 4 -12.14 -43.05 6.41
N LEU A 5 -11.72 -42.01 5.71
CA LEU A 5 -10.43 -42.00 5.04
C LEU A 5 -9.62 -40.87 5.66
N ASP A 6 -8.85 -41.25 6.67
CA ASP A 6 -7.70 -40.50 7.14
C ASP A 6 -6.66 -40.44 6.02
N ASN A 7 -6.17 -39.24 5.70
CA ASN A 7 -4.97 -39.08 4.87
C ASN A 7 -3.98 -38.18 5.61
N PRO A 8 -2.70 -38.57 5.73
CA PRO A 8 -1.82 -38.07 6.76
C PRO A 8 -1.23 -36.69 6.46
N LEU A 9 -1.07 -35.93 7.55
CA LEU A 9 -0.35 -34.65 7.64
C LEU A 9 1.05 -34.76 7.03
N SER A 10 1.21 -34.27 5.80
CA SER A 10 2.52 -34.01 5.23
C SER A 10 3.09 -32.75 5.89
N LYS A 11 4.19 -32.92 6.62
CA LYS A 11 4.98 -31.85 7.25
C LYS A 11 5.56 -30.94 6.15
N ASN A 12 4.93 -29.79 5.93
CA ASN A 12 5.50 -28.74 5.11
C ASN A 12 6.64 -28.04 5.87
N ASN A 13 7.87 -28.43 5.53
CA ASN A 13 9.08 -27.65 5.80
C ASN A 13 8.95 -26.28 5.13
N ARG A 14 8.94 -25.22 5.93
CA ARG A 14 9.07 -23.84 5.42
C ARG A 14 10.52 -23.65 4.98
N ASN A 15 10.81 -24.01 3.73
CA ASN A 15 11.98 -23.49 3.05
C ASN A 15 11.63 -22.09 2.53
N THR A 16 12.12 -21.08 3.24
CA THR A 16 12.17 -19.69 2.78
C THR A 16 13.14 -19.61 1.61
N CYS A 17 12.63 -19.51 0.38
CA CYS A 17 13.46 -19.21 -0.78
C CYS A 17 13.85 -17.73 -0.74
N ASN A 18 15.13 -17.53 -0.42
CA ASN A 18 15.88 -16.31 -0.65
C ASN A 18 15.80 -15.93 -2.14
N ILE A 19 15.41 -14.71 -2.43
CA ILE A 19 15.61 -14.11 -3.75
C ILE A 19 17.00 -13.47 -3.72
N GLU A 20 17.95 -14.15 -4.37
CA GLU A 20 19.26 -13.60 -4.71
C GLU A 20 19.07 -12.45 -5.70
N ASN A 21 19.35 -11.22 -5.26
CA ASN A 21 19.59 -10.10 -6.16
C ASN A 21 21.09 -9.99 -6.40
N THR A 22 21.53 -10.45 -7.56
CA THR A 22 22.83 -10.09 -8.13
C THR A 22 22.75 -8.69 -8.74
N ALA A 23 23.31 -7.70 -8.05
CA ALA A 23 23.96 -6.54 -8.68
C ALA A 23 24.92 -5.91 -7.66
N LYS A 24 26.21 -6.03 -7.98
CA LYS A 24 27.34 -5.54 -7.18
C LYS A 24 27.32 -4.02 -7.11
N SER A 25 27.41 -3.47 -5.90
CA SER A 25 28.09 -2.20 -5.63
C SER A 25 28.88 -2.39 -4.34
N SER A 26 30.20 -2.40 -4.47
CA SER A 26 31.15 -2.56 -3.38
C SER A 26 31.17 -1.31 -2.50
N VAL A 27 30.65 -1.42 -1.29
CA VAL A 27 30.93 -0.47 -0.21
C VAL A 27 31.51 -1.27 0.96
N SER A 28 32.82 -1.12 1.14
CA SER A 28 33.61 -1.71 2.21
C SER A 28 33.19 -1.19 3.58
N GLN A 29 32.97 -2.12 4.51
CA GLN A 29 32.70 -1.88 5.93
C GLN A 29 34.00 -1.58 6.70
N SER A 30 33.94 -0.65 7.64
CA SER A 30 34.73 -0.67 8.89
C SER A 30 33.88 0.00 9.99
N HIS A 31 33.20 -0.79 10.83
CA HIS A 31 33.57 -1.11 12.21
C HIS A 31 33.90 0.10 13.11
N ASN A 32 32.95 0.40 14.00
CA ASN A 32 33.09 1.28 15.17
C ASN A 32 34.12 0.73 16.15
N GLN A 33 35.03 1.58 16.64
CA GLN A 33 35.66 1.40 17.95
C GLN A 33 35.57 2.69 18.77
N SER A 34 34.94 2.50 19.92
CA SER A 34 34.83 3.29 21.14
C SER A 34 35.86 4.42 21.35
N PHE A 35 35.38 5.64 21.54
CA PHE A 35 36.15 6.76 22.10
C PHE A 35 36.29 6.59 23.63
N GLN A 36 37.53 6.57 24.12
CA GLN A 36 37.86 6.94 25.49
C GLN A 36 38.45 8.36 25.49
N ASN A 37 37.92 9.21 26.38
CA ASN A 37 38.40 10.56 26.66
C ASN A 37 39.72 10.52 27.46
N VAL A 38 40.69 11.35 27.07
CA VAL A 38 41.73 11.87 27.98
C VAL A 38 41.96 13.37 27.68
N ASN A 39 41.90 14.15 28.75
CA ASN A 39 42.06 15.62 28.88
C ASN A 39 43.55 16.03 28.73
N ASP A 40 43.93 17.01 27.87
CA ASP A 40 44.15 18.47 28.15
C ASP A 40 45.67 18.83 27.99
N PRO A 41 46.14 20.10 28.03
CA PRO A 41 46.30 21.01 26.89
C PRO A 41 47.76 21.49 26.66
N THR A 42 47.90 22.51 25.78
CA THR A 42 49.03 23.41 25.49
C THR A 42 50.02 23.00 24.39
N SER A 43 49.91 23.64 23.22
CA SER A 43 50.83 24.69 22.77
C SER A 43 50.42 25.20 21.38
N ASN A 44 50.34 26.51 21.26
CA ASN A 44 50.02 27.26 20.05
C ASN A 44 50.91 26.87 18.87
N ASP A 45 50.29 26.56 17.73
CA ASP A 45 50.74 27.01 16.42
C ASP A 45 49.53 27.02 15.48
N LEU A 46 48.96 28.22 15.32
CA LEU A 46 47.90 28.51 14.36
C LEU A 46 48.51 28.46 12.95
N LEU A 47 48.25 27.37 12.22
CA LEU A 47 48.23 27.38 10.77
C LEU A 47 46.77 27.58 10.31
N PRO A 48 46.50 28.44 9.31
CA PRO A 48 45.13 28.77 8.93
C PRO A 48 44.46 27.53 8.31
N ILE A 49 43.50 26.96 9.04
CA ILE A 49 42.58 25.97 8.49
C ILE A 49 41.72 26.73 7.48
N SER A 50 41.94 26.43 6.21
CA SER A 50 41.26 27.04 5.07
C SER A 50 39.73 26.99 5.20
N ASP A 51 39.06 28.11 4.93
CA ASP A 51 37.61 28.27 4.76
C ASP A 51 36.97 27.29 3.75
N CYS A 52 37.79 26.57 2.98
CA CYS A 52 37.39 25.59 1.96
C CYS A 52 36.55 24.42 2.52
N ALA A 53 36.80 23.94 3.75
CA ALA A 53 36.10 22.76 4.28
C ALA A 53 34.62 23.02 4.66
N SER A 54 34.30 24.27 5.03
CA SER A 54 32.95 24.71 5.41
C SER A 54 32.01 24.88 4.22
N GLU A 55 32.54 25.37 3.10
CA GLU A 55 31.78 25.55 1.85
C GLU A 55 31.42 24.19 1.25
N THR A 56 32.34 23.22 1.24
CA THR A 56 32.10 21.88 0.67
C THR A 56 31.03 21.09 1.42
N LEU A 57 30.97 21.20 2.75
CA LEU A 57 29.93 20.51 3.53
C LEU A 57 28.54 21.13 3.32
N GLN A 58 28.46 22.45 3.16
CA GLN A 58 27.20 23.12 2.87
C GLN A 58 26.68 22.74 1.49
N GLU A 59 27.55 22.71 0.47
CA GLU A 59 27.22 22.29 -0.90
C GLU A 59 26.67 20.86 -0.95
N ILE A 60 27.37 19.90 -0.31
CA ILE A 60 26.92 18.50 -0.20
C ILE A 60 25.54 18.42 0.47
N GLN A 61 25.31 19.22 1.52
CA GLN A 61 24.07 19.19 2.27
C GLN A 61 22.90 19.85 1.51
N THR A 62 23.17 20.85 0.66
CA THR A 62 22.20 21.39 -0.30
C THR A 62 21.90 20.43 -1.44
N ASP A 63 22.87 19.70 -1.94
CA ASP A 63 22.68 18.71 -3.01
C ASP A 63 21.81 17.54 -2.54
N ILE A 64 22.08 17.01 -1.34
CA ILE A 64 21.25 15.95 -0.73
C ILE A 64 19.81 16.45 -0.50
N LYS A 65 19.63 17.70 -0.05
CA LYS A 65 18.30 18.31 0.12
C LYS A 65 17.58 18.43 -1.23
N THR A 66 18.27 18.86 -2.27
CA THR A 66 17.71 19.02 -3.62
C THR A 66 17.30 17.67 -4.20
N GLN A 67 18.17 16.66 -4.11
CA GLN A 67 17.89 15.29 -4.53
C GLN A 67 16.67 14.70 -3.80
N HIS A 68 16.56 14.93 -2.49
CA HIS A 68 15.40 14.47 -1.71
C HIS A 68 14.09 15.13 -2.17
N GLN A 69 14.11 16.42 -2.50
CA GLN A 69 12.94 17.12 -3.03
C GLN A 69 12.54 16.59 -4.41
N GLU A 70 13.51 16.33 -5.30
CA GLU A 70 13.25 15.72 -6.61
C GLU A 70 12.63 14.33 -6.47
N CYS A 71 13.17 13.49 -5.57
CA CYS A 71 12.59 12.17 -5.28
C CYS A 71 11.13 12.28 -4.79
N LYS A 72 10.83 13.23 -3.89
CA LYS A 72 9.46 13.48 -3.44
C LYS A 72 8.54 13.90 -4.60
N ILE A 73 8.97 14.86 -5.42
CA ILE A 73 8.19 15.34 -6.56
C ILE A 73 7.91 14.18 -7.52
N ASN A 74 8.93 13.38 -7.84
CA ASN A 74 8.78 12.23 -8.72
C ASN A 74 7.86 11.16 -8.11
N PHE A 75 7.96 10.89 -6.82
CA PHE A 75 7.06 9.97 -6.11
C PHE A 75 5.61 10.44 -6.23
N TYR A 76 5.32 11.69 -5.85
CA TYR A 76 3.96 12.23 -5.93
C TYR A 76 3.42 12.23 -7.36
N LYS A 77 4.25 12.58 -8.35
CA LYS A 77 3.86 12.47 -9.78
C LYS A 77 3.49 11.03 -10.17
N ASN A 78 4.25 10.05 -9.71
CA ASN A 78 4.03 8.63 -10.01
C ASN A 78 2.77 8.06 -9.34
N ILE A 79 2.41 8.56 -8.16
CA ILE A 79 1.24 8.09 -7.41
C ILE A 79 -0.01 8.96 -7.58
N PHE A 80 0.09 10.09 -8.28
CA PHE A 80 -0.94 11.13 -8.34
C PHE A 80 -2.30 10.59 -8.83
N GLU A 81 -2.31 9.84 -9.93
CA GLU A 81 -3.54 9.25 -10.50
C GLU A 81 -4.05 8.04 -9.70
N GLY A 82 -3.25 7.51 -8.77
CA GLY A 82 -3.50 6.24 -8.12
C GLY A 82 -3.30 5.01 -9.05
N PRO A 83 -3.52 3.80 -8.53
CA PRO A 83 -3.44 2.58 -9.32
C PRO A 83 -4.76 2.37 -10.08
N THR A 84 -4.98 3.08 -11.19
CA THR A 84 -6.23 3.02 -11.98
C THR A 84 -6.14 2.10 -13.20
N TYR A 85 -4.94 1.62 -13.54
CA TYR A 85 -4.70 0.78 -14.70
C TYR A 85 -4.96 -0.68 -14.34
N VAL A 86 -5.91 -1.33 -15.00
CA VAL A 86 -6.29 -2.71 -14.72
C VAL A 86 -5.59 -3.63 -15.71
N CYS A 87 -4.87 -4.63 -15.21
CA CYS A 87 -4.17 -5.61 -16.05
C CYS A 87 -5.15 -6.59 -16.69
N SER A 88 -5.10 -6.78 -18.01
CA SER A 88 -5.98 -7.72 -18.73
C SER A 88 -5.70 -9.19 -18.45
N CYS A 89 -4.56 -9.52 -17.83
CA CYS A 89 -4.23 -10.91 -17.46
C CYS A 89 -4.61 -11.27 -16.01
N CYS A 90 -4.37 -10.37 -15.05
CA CYS A 90 -4.55 -10.65 -13.61
C CYS A 90 -5.67 -9.86 -12.94
N HIS A 91 -6.30 -8.91 -13.65
CA HIS A 91 -7.36 -8.02 -13.16
C HIS A 91 -7.00 -7.17 -11.92
N GLN A 92 -5.73 -7.17 -11.51
CA GLN A 92 -5.24 -6.28 -10.47
C GLN A 92 -5.05 -4.86 -11.01
N THR A 93 -5.10 -3.91 -10.09
CA THR A 93 -4.90 -2.49 -10.37
C THR A 93 -3.45 -2.07 -10.16
N TRP A 94 -2.95 -1.16 -11.01
CA TRP A 94 -1.56 -0.75 -11.06
C TRP A 94 -1.42 0.73 -11.40
N PHE A 95 -0.32 1.34 -10.96
CA PHE A 95 0.08 2.68 -11.40
C PHE A 95 0.49 2.66 -12.88
N ARG A 96 0.36 3.80 -13.55
CA ARG A 96 0.72 3.98 -14.97
C ARG A 96 2.10 3.41 -15.30
N HIS A 97 3.12 3.75 -14.50
CA HIS A 97 4.48 3.29 -14.74
C HIS A 97 4.65 1.76 -14.62
N SER A 98 3.71 1.07 -13.98
CA SER A 98 3.76 -0.38 -13.71
C SER A 98 3.04 -1.23 -14.77
N VAL A 99 2.50 -0.60 -15.81
CA VAL A 99 1.81 -1.28 -16.91
C VAL A 99 2.38 -0.89 -18.26
N HIS A 100 2.13 -1.73 -19.26
CA HIS A 100 2.41 -1.45 -20.66
C HIS A 100 1.12 -1.63 -21.46
N GLN A 101 0.92 -0.76 -22.44
CA GLN A 101 -0.16 -0.92 -23.40
C GLN A 101 0.13 -2.13 -24.29
N VAL A 102 -0.87 -2.97 -24.52
CA VAL A 102 -0.71 -4.23 -25.28
C VAL A 102 -0.20 -4.01 -26.69
N THR A 103 -0.67 -2.95 -27.37
CA THR A 103 -0.24 -2.58 -28.73
C THR A 103 1.26 -2.29 -28.84
N ASN A 104 1.91 -1.91 -27.74
CA ASN A 104 3.33 -1.59 -27.70
C ASN A 104 4.21 -2.77 -27.25
N LEU A 105 3.61 -3.94 -26.97
CA LEU A 105 4.34 -5.11 -26.53
C LEU A 105 5.05 -5.80 -27.71
N ARG A 106 6.35 -5.99 -27.56
CA ARG A 106 7.15 -6.88 -28.42
C ARG A 106 7.31 -8.22 -27.72
N LEU A 107 6.62 -9.24 -28.23
CA LEU A 107 6.64 -10.62 -27.72
C LEU A 107 7.15 -11.58 -28.81
N THR A 108 7.77 -12.69 -28.40
CA THR A 108 8.07 -13.79 -29.32
C THR A 108 6.77 -14.49 -29.74
N LYS A 109 6.82 -15.40 -30.72
CA LYS A 109 5.63 -16.15 -31.15
C LYS A 109 5.01 -16.95 -30.00
N GLU A 110 5.84 -17.64 -29.23
CA GLU A 110 5.43 -18.49 -28.09
C GLU A 110 4.81 -17.64 -26.98
N ALA A 111 5.46 -16.52 -26.65
CA ALA A 111 4.97 -15.57 -25.67
C ALA A 111 3.64 -14.92 -26.10
N SER A 112 3.46 -14.68 -27.40
CA SER A 112 2.20 -14.14 -27.93
C SER A 112 1.06 -15.15 -27.82
N GLU A 113 1.32 -16.43 -28.05
CA GLU A 113 0.33 -17.49 -27.87
C GLU A 113 -0.08 -17.66 -26.40
N LEU A 114 0.91 -17.62 -25.49
CA LEU A 114 0.67 -17.65 -24.05
C LEU A 114 -0.13 -16.42 -23.58
N PHE A 115 0.23 -15.23 -24.06
CA PHE A 115 -0.51 -14.00 -23.78
C PHE A 115 -1.98 -14.12 -24.19
N ARG A 116 -2.27 -14.63 -25.38
CA ARG A 116 -3.65 -14.84 -25.87
C ARG A 116 -4.46 -15.80 -24.98
N LYS A 117 -3.81 -16.78 -24.33
CA LYS A 117 -4.47 -17.70 -23.38
C LYS A 117 -4.77 -17.05 -22.03
N CYS A 118 -4.00 -16.02 -21.65
CA CYS A 118 -4.10 -15.38 -20.35
C CYS A 118 -4.82 -14.03 -20.37
N SER A 119 -4.87 -13.34 -21.51
CA SER A 119 -5.59 -12.08 -21.66
C SER A 119 -7.10 -12.33 -21.69
N THR A 120 -7.84 -11.39 -21.11
CA THR A 120 -9.30 -11.36 -21.14
C THR A 120 -9.84 -10.19 -21.98
N ASP A 121 -9.01 -9.55 -22.80
CA ASP A 121 -9.35 -8.36 -23.60
C ASP A 121 -9.95 -7.20 -22.78
N LEU A 122 -9.67 -7.16 -21.47
CA LEU A 122 -10.18 -6.15 -20.56
C LEU A 122 -9.55 -4.79 -20.86
N LYS A 123 -10.39 -3.79 -21.12
CA LYS A 123 -9.98 -2.41 -21.37
C LYS A 123 -10.19 -1.56 -20.12
N SER A 124 -9.19 -0.78 -19.74
CA SER A 124 -9.27 0.12 -18.58
C SER A 124 -9.16 1.59 -18.98
N VAL A 125 -8.07 2.26 -18.64
CA VAL A 125 -7.83 3.68 -18.89
C VAL A 125 -7.81 3.91 -20.40
N GLU A 126 -8.49 4.98 -20.85
CA GLU A 126 -8.61 5.37 -22.26
C GLU A 126 -9.25 4.30 -23.18
N GLN A 127 -10.00 3.34 -22.62
CA GLN A 127 -10.53 2.19 -23.39
C GLN A 127 -9.43 1.37 -24.09
N LEU A 128 -8.22 1.39 -23.52
CA LEU A 128 -7.08 0.63 -23.98
C LEU A 128 -6.83 -0.60 -23.11
N GLU A 129 -6.20 -1.60 -23.70
CA GLU A 129 -5.79 -2.82 -23.00
C GLU A 129 -4.37 -2.64 -22.42
N TRP A 130 -4.22 -2.96 -21.13
CA TRP A 130 -3.01 -2.76 -20.36
C TRP A 130 -2.57 -4.06 -19.68
N VAL A 131 -1.27 -4.30 -19.56
CA VAL A 131 -0.70 -5.48 -18.89
C VAL A 131 0.38 -5.05 -17.91
N CYS A 132 0.35 -5.59 -16.69
CA CYS A 132 1.35 -5.25 -15.67
C CYS A 132 2.72 -5.88 -15.95
N ARG A 133 3.78 -5.27 -15.40
CA ARG A 133 5.16 -5.76 -15.55
C ARG A 133 5.30 -7.24 -15.16
N THR A 134 4.68 -7.66 -14.06
CA THR A 134 4.76 -9.05 -13.57
C THR A 134 4.22 -10.04 -14.60
N CYS A 135 3.03 -9.78 -15.15
CA CYS A 135 2.44 -10.66 -16.17
C CYS A 135 3.31 -10.69 -17.43
N ILE A 136 3.82 -9.54 -17.88
CA ILE A 136 4.73 -9.46 -19.04
C ILE A 136 6.02 -10.28 -18.80
N THR A 137 6.60 -10.17 -17.62
CA THR A 137 7.81 -10.92 -17.26
C THR A 137 7.55 -12.43 -17.27
N ASP A 138 6.45 -12.89 -16.70
CA ASP A 138 6.09 -14.31 -16.68
C ASP A 138 5.81 -14.82 -18.12
N ILE A 139 5.09 -14.04 -18.92
CA ILE A 139 4.80 -14.34 -20.33
C ILE A 139 6.09 -14.49 -21.14
N ARG A 140 7.03 -13.55 -21.00
CA ARG A 140 8.32 -13.58 -21.72
C ARG A 140 9.17 -14.79 -21.33
N LYS A 141 9.00 -15.31 -20.12
CA LYS A 141 9.67 -16.52 -19.63
C LYS A 141 8.95 -17.81 -20.06
N GLY A 142 7.80 -17.72 -20.73
CA GLY A 142 6.95 -18.87 -21.03
C GLY A 142 6.36 -19.53 -19.78
N GLN A 143 6.28 -18.80 -18.66
CA GLN A 143 5.78 -19.32 -17.39
C GLN A 143 4.27 -19.08 -17.25
N VAL A 144 3.59 -20.01 -16.58
CA VAL A 144 2.18 -19.87 -16.23
C VAL A 144 2.02 -18.72 -15.23
N LEU A 145 1.17 -17.74 -15.56
CA LEU A 145 0.96 -16.54 -14.74
C LEU A 145 0.27 -16.90 -13.43
N ARG A 146 1.02 -16.92 -12.32
CA ARG A 146 0.55 -17.34 -10.99
C ARG A 146 -0.73 -16.64 -10.52
N ILE A 147 -0.89 -15.38 -10.88
CA ILE A 147 -2.02 -14.53 -10.48
C ILE A 147 -2.99 -14.23 -11.64
N SER A 148 -2.91 -14.97 -12.74
CA SER A 148 -3.83 -14.74 -13.88
C SER A 148 -5.20 -15.31 -13.61
N VAL A 149 -6.21 -14.58 -14.07
CA VAL A 149 -7.63 -14.99 -14.06
C VAL A 149 -7.83 -16.29 -14.83
N ALA A 150 -7.01 -16.56 -15.86
CA ALA A 150 -7.01 -17.84 -16.58
C ALA A 150 -6.73 -19.04 -15.63
N ASN A 151 -6.03 -18.80 -14.52
CA ASN A 151 -5.78 -19.80 -13.47
C ASN A 151 -6.84 -19.78 -12.35
N LYS A 152 -8.05 -19.25 -12.61
CA LYS A 152 -9.19 -19.23 -11.69
C LYS A 152 -8.94 -18.47 -10.39
N VAL A 153 -8.02 -17.50 -10.41
CA VAL A 153 -7.80 -16.57 -9.28
C VAL A 153 -8.64 -15.28 -9.40
N SER A 154 -9.75 -15.34 -10.13
CA SER A 154 -10.69 -14.23 -10.28
C SER A 154 -11.42 -13.95 -8.97
N PHE A 155 -11.66 -12.67 -8.68
CA PHE A 155 -12.61 -12.30 -7.63
C PHE A 155 -14.04 -12.69 -8.04
N PRO A 156 -14.88 -13.14 -7.10
CA PRO A 156 -16.29 -13.34 -7.38
C PRO A 156 -16.94 -12.00 -7.75
N ASN A 157 -17.97 -12.04 -8.59
CA ASN A 157 -18.74 -10.84 -8.90
C ASN A 157 -19.32 -10.27 -7.60
N LYS A 158 -19.12 -8.96 -7.40
CA LYS A 158 -19.75 -8.23 -6.30
C LYS A 158 -21.26 -8.29 -6.50
N GLN A 159 -21.97 -8.84 -5.52
CA GLN A 159 -23.43 -8.87 -5.54
C GLN A 159 -23.99 -7.46 -5.35
N ASP A 160 -25.10 -7.13 -6.01
CA ASP A 160 -25.69 -5.79 -5.95
C ASP A 160 -26.07 -5.36 -4.53
N VAL A 161 -26.44 -6.32 -3.67
CA VAL A 161 -26.74 -6.12 -2.25
C VAL A 161 -25.55 -5.56 -1.47
N LEU A 162 -24.32 -5.74 -1.98
CA LEU A 162 -23.09 -5.21 -1.37
C LEU A 162 -22.73 -3.80 -1.88
N ASN A 163 -23.57 -3.17 -2.71
CA ASN A 163 -23.43 -1.77 -3.09
C ASN A 163 -23.96 -0.84 -1.99
N LEU A 164 -23.28 -0.91 -0.84
CA LEU A 164 -23.58 -0.15 0.37
C LEU A 164 -22.93 1.24 0.31
N TYR A 165 -23.52 2.22 0.98
CA TYR A 165 -22.85 3.49 1.27
C TYR A 165 -21.73 3.28 2.31
N ASP A 166 -20.72 4.17 2.34
CA ASP A 166 -19.58 4.08 3.27
C ASP A 166 -19.98 3.88 4.74
N LEU A 167 -21.10 4.49 5.17
CA LEU A 167 -21.62 4.32 6.52
C LEU A 167 -22.25 2.94 6.73
N GLU A 168 -23.03 2.47 5.77
CA GLU A 168 -23.66 1.15 5.80
C GLU A 168 -22.61 0.04 5.77
N GLU A 169 -21.57 0.19 4.93
CA GLU A 169 -20.44 -0.75 4.88
C GLU A 169 -19.75 -0.84 6.25
N ARG A 170 -19.51 0.30 6.91
CA ARG A 170 -18.93 0.33 8.27
C ARG A 170 -19.85 -0.30 9.31
N LEU A 171 -21.16 -0.07 9.23
CA LEU A 171 -22.15 -0.62 10.16
C LEU A 171 -22.36 -2.12 9.98
N LEU A 172 -22.26 -2.61 8.74
CA LEU A 172 -22.46 -4.01 8.38
C LEU A 172 -21.15 -4.80 8.33
N SER A 173 -20.01 -4.18 8.63
CA SER A 173 -18.72 -4.86 8.67
C SER A 173 -18.72 -5.91 9.81
N PRO A 174 -18.54 -7.20 9.50
CA PRO A 174 -18.49 -8.25 10.54
C PRO A 174 -17.27 -8.16 11.46
N ARG A 175 -16.29 -7.33 11.09
CA ARG A 175 -15.06 -7.12 11.85
C ARG A 175 -14.71 -5.64 11.89
N ILE A 176 -14.45 -5.13 13.09
CA ILE A 176 -13.98 -3.77 13.28
C ILE A 176 -12.49 -3.81 13.64
N PRO A 177 -11.62 -3.22 12.80
CA PRO A 177 -10.20 -3.14 13.11
C PRO A 177 -9.95 -2.03 14.14
N PHE A 178 -9.32 -2.39 15.25
CA PHE A 178 -8.75 -1.43 16.21
C PHE A 178 -7.26 -1.31 15.95
N MET A 179 -6.82 -0.11 15.61
CA MET A 179 -5.42 0.19 15.33
C MET A 179 -5.03 1.53 15.97
N GLN A 180 -3.80 1.60 16.47
CA GLN A 180 -3.23 2.84 16.99
C GLN A 180 -2.31 3.45 15.94
N ILE A 181 -2.71 4.59 15.38
CA ILE A 181 -1.87 5.35 14.47
C ILE A 181 -1.06 6.37 15.29
N ARG A 182 0.27 6.39 15.11
CA ARG A 182 1.17 7.36 15.76
C ARG A 182 2.14 7.94 14.74
N GLU A 183 2.58 9.16 15.00
CA GLU A 183 3.69 9.75 14.25
C GLU A 183 4.99 9.00 14.59
N LEU A 184 5.79 8.70 13.56
CA LEU A 184 7.13 8.16 13.75
C LEU A 184 8.04 9.23 14.37
N PRO A 185 9.06 8.84 15.18
CA PRO A 185 9.94 9.80 15.85
C PRO A 185 10.62 10.80 14.92
N THR A 186 10.79 10.44 13.65
CA THR A 186 11.39 11.27 12.61
C THR A 186 10.61 11.14 11.30
N GLY A 187 10.62 12.20 10.49
CA GLY A 187 10.09 12.18 9.12
C GLY A 187 8.61 12.54 8.96
N GLY A 188 7.88 12.86 10.03
CA GLY A 188 6.48 13.33 9.95
C GLY A 188 5.48 12.32 9.38
N GLN A 189 5.88 11.05 9.27
CA GLN A 189 5.06 9.98 8.72
C GLN A 189 4.32 9.27 9.85
N PHE A 190 3.07 8.90 9.61
CA PHE A 190 2.30 8.07 10.53
C PHE A 190 2.58 6.58 10.31
N SER A 191 2.66 5.84 11.40
CA SER A 191 2.80 4.39 11.43
C SER A 191 1.82 3.76 12.41
N ILE A 192 1.49 2.49 12.18
CA ILE A 192 0.68 1.70 13.09
C ILE A 192 1.58 1.24 14.24
N LYS A 193 1.22 1.60 15.47
CA LYS A 193 1.88 1.12 16.68
C LYS A 193 1.23 -0.18 17.15
N GLY A 194 2.04 -1.23 17.26
CA GLY A 194 1.61 -2.52 17.78
C GLY A 194 0.76 -3.30 16.77
N SER A 195 -0.05 -4.24 17.29
CA SER A 195 -0.88 -5.10 16.46
C SER A 195 -2.22 -4.43 16.10
N VAL A 196 -2.72 -4.71 14.90
CA VAL A 196 -4.11 -4.39 14.52
C VAL A 196 -5.01 -5.51 15.06
N VAL A 197 -5.96 -5.15 15.94
CA VAL A 197 -6.87 -6.10 16.57
C VAL A 197 -8.20 -6.09 15.81
N ASN A 198 -8.53 -7.18 15.12
CA ASN A 198 -9.80 -7.34 14.43
C ASN A 198 -10.84 -7.96 15.37
N VAL A 199 -11.78 -7.16 15.85
CA VAL A 199 -12.83 -7.62 16.77
C VAL A 199 -14.06 -8.05 15.96
N PRO A 200 -14.56 -9.29 16.12
CA PRO A 200 -15.79 -9.73 15.48
C PRO A 200 -17.00 -8.99 16.07
N VAL A 201 -17.94 -8.62 15.21
CA VAL A 201 -19.19 -7.96 15.59
C VAL A 201 -20.36 -8.77 15.05
N ASP A 202 -21.36 -9.00 15.90
CA ASP A 202 -22.65 -9.50 15.45
C ASP A 202 -23.43 -8.34 14.81
N VAL A 203 -23.62 -8.44 13.49
CA VAL A 203 -24.29 -7.41 12.68
C VAL A 203 -25.81 -7.58 12.67
N MET A 204 -26.34 -8.73 13.10
CA MET A 204 -27.78 -9.02 13.05
C MET A 204 -28.63 -8.00 13.81
N PRO A 205 -28.26 -7.55 15.03
CA PRO A 205 -29.01 -6.52 15.75
C PRO A 205 -29.10 -5.21 14.95
N ILE A 206 -28.03 -4.82 14.26
CA ILE A 206 -27.97 -3.58 13.48
C ILE A 206 -28.88 -3.67 12.26
N VAL A 207 -28.80 -4.80 11.53
CA VAL A 207 -29.67 -5.07 10.37
C VAL A 207 -31.14 -5.06 10.76
N THR A 208 -31.49 -5.70 11.88
CA THR A 208 -32.89 -5.75 12.37
C THR A 208 -33.38 -4.42 12.94
N ALA A 209 -32.48 -3.56 13.41
CA ALA A 209 -32.84 -2.30 14.05
C ALA A 209 -32.98 -1.12 13.05
N LEU A 210 -32.40 -1.19 11.84
CA LEU A 210 -32.45 -0.11 10.85
C LEU A 210 -33.42 -0.46 9.70
N PRO A 211 -34.28 0.47 9.22
CA PRO A 211 -34.54 1.83 9.71
C PRO A 211 -35.46 1.79 10.95
N ARG A 212 -35.05 2.42 12.05
CA ARG A 212 -35.91 2.55 13.24
C ARG A 212 -37.16 3.35 12.88
N GLN A 213 -38.33 2.79 13.14
CA GLN A 213 -39.57 3.56 13.12
C GLN A 213 -39.46 4.70 14.15
N LEU A 214 -39.93 5.90 13.82
CA LEU A 214 -39.87 7.07 14.72
C LEU A 214 -40.55 6.79 16.08
N THR A 215 -41.58 5.95 16.08
CA THR A 215 -42.30 5.47 17.26
C THR A 215 -41.46 4.56 18.17
N ALA A 216 -40.48 3.85 17.63
CA ALA A 216 -39.57 2.97 18.37
C ALA A 216 -38.29 3.69 18.85
N MET A 217 -38.09 4.95 18.41
CA MET A 217 -36.99 5.78 18.86
C MET A 217 -37.35 6.30 20.26
N HIS A 218 -36.72 5.78 21.32
CA HIS A 218 -36.85 6.25 22.72
C HIS A 218 -36.21 7.64 22.92
N THR A 219 -36.50 8.55 22.01
CA THR A 219 -35.99 9.91 21.94
C THR A 219 -37.19 10.83 22.02
N ILE A 220 -37.20 11.68 23.03
CA ILE A 220 -38.21 12.71 23.20
C ILE A 220 -37.82 13.87 22.28
N PRO A 221 -38.61 14.21 21.24
CA PRO A 221 -38.33 15.40 20.44
C PRO A 221 -38.51 16.63 21.33
N VAL A 222 -37.41 17.31 21.65
CA VAL A 222 -37.45 18.54 22.46
C VAL A 222 -37.43 19.75 21.52
N ALA A 223 -38.54 20.47 21.45
CA ALA A 223 -38.57 21.79 20.82
C ALA A 223 -38.03 22.83 21.81
N LEU A 224 -36.82 23.34 21.55
CA LEU A 224 -36.24 24.42 22.36
C LEU A 224 -36.90 25.75 22.00
N LYS A 225 -37.80 26.23 22.87
CA LYS A 225 -38.39 27.56 22.74
C LYS A 225 -37.42 28.61 23.28
N LYS A 226 -37.14 29.65 22.50
CA LYS A 226 -36.30 30.78 22.92
C LYS A 226 -36.91 31.43 24.17
N ARG A 227 -36.09 31.73 25.18
CA ARG A 227 -36.54 32.52 26.34
C ARG A 227 -36.86 33.94 25.86
N LEU A 228 -38.00 34.47 26.30
CA LEU A 228 -38.48 35.82 25.94
C LEU A 228 -37.47 36.94 26.28
N SER A 229 -36.54 36.68 27.21
CA SER A 229 -35.48 37.62 27.60
C SER A 229 -34.36 37.78 26.57
N PHE A 230 -34.23 36.85 25.61
CA PHE A 230 -33.27 37.00 24.52
C PHE A 230 -33.92 37.76 23.37
N SER A 231 -33.78 39.09 23.38
CA SER A 231 -34.05 39.91 22.20
C SER A 231 -33.16 39.43 21.06
N SER A 232 -33.76 39.05 19.93
CA SER A 232 -33.04 39.06 18.65
C SER A 232 -33.03 40.52 18.21
N SER A 233 -31.91 41.21 18.40
CA SER A 233 -31.66 42.40 17.61
C SER A 233 -31.58 41.96 16.15
N VAL A 234 -32.56 42.39 15.36
CA VAL A 234 -32.50 42.36 13.90
C VAL A 234 -31.57 43.47 13.44
#